data_AF-A0A482TFB8-F1
#
_entry.id   AF-A0A482TFB8-F1
#
_cell.length_a   1.000
_cell.length_b   1.000
_cell.length_c   1.000
_cell.angle_alpha   90.00
_cell.angle_beta   90.00
_cell.angle_gamma   90.00
#
_symmetry.space_group_name_H-M   'P 1'
#
loop_
_entity.id
_entity.type
_entity.pdbx_description
1 polymer ?
#
loop_
_entity_poly.entity_id
_entity_poly.type
_entity_poly.pdbx_seq_one_letter_code
_entity_poly.pdbx_strand_id
1 'polypeptide(L)'
;MAQQSSPDTDHDVGTPSEQWREYQGSPTGTGIECEGWRQEAALRMLNNNLDPEVAEKPEELVVYGGTGRAARSWDAYDTIVDELRELGDTETLLVQSGKPVGRFETHEKAPRVLIANSNLVGKWDTWEHFHELEAEGQIMYGQMTAGSWAYIGTQGIIQGTYETLAALAREHYPDNDGLRGKIVVTGGLGGMSGAQPLAVTMNHGVCIAAEVDEDRIDRRIETGYCQEKTDDLATAIERAQTAAANGEPYSVGVHMNAADMLAEMLDMGFVPDVVTDQTSAHDELEGYYP
;
A
#
# COMPACT_ATOMS: atom_id res chain seq x y z
N MET A 1 -42.50 -20.26 10.14
CA MET A 1 -41.13 -20.73 10.44
C MET A 1 -40.31 -19.49 10.71
N ALA A 2 -39.76 -19.39 11.92
CA ALA A 2 -39.08 -18.20 12.40
C ALA A 2 -37.89 -17.87 11.49
N GLN A 3 -37.79 -16.61 11.06
CA GLN A 3 -36.52 -16.03 10.63
C GLN A 3 -35.60 -16.10 11.85
N GLN A 4 -34.65 -17.02 11.82
CA GLN A 4 -33.48 -16.92 12.68
C GLN A 4 -32.77 -15.64 12.25
N SER A 5 -32.77 -14.65 13.13
CA SER A 5 -31.83 -13.53 13.07
C SER A 5 -30.44 -14.12 12.97
N SER A 6 -29.71 -13.83 11.89
CA SER A 6 -28.27 -14.04 11.87
C SER A 6 -27.68 -13.38 13.12
N PRO A 7 -26.83 -14.07 13.88
CA PRO A 7 -26.06 -13.41 14.92
C PRO A 7 -25.18 -12.32 14.27
N ASP A 8 -24.97 -11.21 14.96
CA ASP A 8 -23.91 -10.24 14.66
C ASP A 8 -22.60 -11.01 14.45
N THR A 9 -22.18 -11.15 13.19
CA THR A 9 -20.88 -11.72 12.80
C THR A 9 -20.12 -10.68 12.01
N ASP A 10 -20.07 -9.44 12.53
CA ASP A 10 -19.09 -8.48 12.06
C ASP A 10 -17.79 -8.81 12.80
N HIS A 11 -17.01 -9.74 12.24
CA HIS A 11 -15.68 -10.04 12.74
C HIS A 11 -14.74 -8.88 12.37
N ASP A 12 -14.91 -7.77 13.08
CA ASP A 12 -14.05 -6.61 13.06
C ASP A 12 -12.62 -6.99 13.51
N VAL A 13 -11.60 -6.29 13.01
CA VAL A 13 -10.20 -6.46 13.41
C VAL A 13 -9.98 -6.17 14.90
N GLY A 14 -10.99 -5.58 15.56
CA GLY A 14 -11.02 -5.23 16.97
C GLY A 14 -10.54 -3.82 17.22
N THR A 15 -10.53 -3.39 18.48
CA THR A 15 -9.96 -2.09 18.85
C THR A 15 -8.44 -2.13 18.84
N PRO A 16 -7.76 -1.02 18.49
CA PRO A 16 -6.30 -0.99 18.50
C PRO A 16 -5.69 -1.51 19.79
N SER A 17 -4.65 -2.34 19.66
CA SER A 17 -3.95 -2.97 20.78
C SER A 17 -3.28 -1.91 21.68
N GLU A 18 -3.21 -2.18 22.98
CA GLU A 18 -2.39 -1.39 23.91
C GLU A 18 -0.90 -1.49 23.56
N GLN A 19 -0.42 -2.67 23.16
CA GLN A 19 0.97 -2.86 22.72
C GLN A 19 1.26 -2.01 21.48
N TRP A 20 0.36 -2.01 20.49
CA TRP A 20 0.56 -1.15 19.31
C TRP A 20 0.54 0.34 19.67
N ARG A 21 -0.31 0.78 20.61
CA ARG A 21 -0.30 2.18 21.07
C ARG A 21 1.01 2.55 21.78
N GLU A 22 1.69 1.60 22.41
CA GLU A 22 3.01 1.82 23.00
C GLU A 22 4.10 1.93 21.94
N TYR A 23 4.04 1.10 20.89
CA TYR A 23 5.03 1.09 19.81
C TYR A 23 4.82 2.23 18.80
N GLN A 24 3.65 2.27 18.17
CA GLN A 24 3.32 3.11 17.00
C GLN A 24 4.48 3.26 16.01
N GLY A 25 5.18 2.14 15.74
CA GLY A 25 6.41 2.14 14.96
C GLY A 25 7.48 1.23 15.55
N SER A 26 8.55 1.01 14.80
CA SER A 26 9.61 0.10 15.22
C SER A 26 10.41 0.66 16.41
N PRO A 27 10.72 -0.15 17.43
CA PRO A 27 11.77 0.15 18.40
C PRO A 27 13.10 0.52 17.72
N THR A 28 13.80 1.50 18.30
CA THR A 28 15.07 2.03 17.77
C THR A 28 16.25 1.77 18.73
N GLY A 29 17.48 1.89 18.23
CA GLY A 29 18.70 1.64 19.02
C GLY A 29 19.06 0.15 19.16
N THR A 30 19.99 -0.14 20.08
CA THR A 30 20.64 -1.45 20.22
C THR A 30 20.10 -2.32 21.35
N GLY A 31 19.17 -1.82 22.17
CA GLY A 31 18.44 -2.65 23.13
C GLY A 31 17.50 -3.60 22.37
N ILE A 32 17.30 -4.81 22.88
CA ILE A 32 16.41 -5.82 22.30
C ILE A 32 15.42 -6.31 23.37
N GLU A 33 14.26 -6.78 22.94
CA GLU A 33 13.23 -7.37 23.80
C GLU A 33 12.99 -8.86 23.50
N CYS A 34 13.38 -9.34 22.31
CA CYS A 34 13.36 -10.76 21.99
C CYS A 34 14.64 -11.49 22.43
N GLU A 35 14.60 -12.82 22.47
CA GLU A 35 15.75 -13.71 22.79
C GLU A 35 16.98 -13.49 21.86
N GLY A 36 16.77 -12.95 20.66
CA GLY A 36 17.85 -12.70 19.71
C GLY A 36 17.50 -11.71 18.60
N TRP A 37 18.52 -11.22 17.89
CA TRP A 37 18.38 -10.21 16.85
C TRP A 37 17.52 -10.64 15.65
N ARG A 38 17.37 -11.94 15.41
CA ARG A 38 16.58 -12.44 14.26
C ARG A 38 15.09 -12.36 14.54
N GLN A 39 14.70 -12.60 15.78
CA GLN A 39 13.35 -12.47 16.32
C GLN A 39 13.01 -10.99 16.45
N GLU A 40 13.93 -10.22 17.04
CA GLU A 40 13.84 -8.76 17.18
C GLU A 40 13.63 -8.09 15.82
N ALA A 41 14.34 -8.53 14.77
CA ALA A 41 14.15 -8.00 13.43
C ALA A 41 12.72 -8.23 12.91
N ALA A 42 12.14 -9.42 13.12
CA ALA A 42 10.77 -9.70 12.71
C ALA A 42 9.76 -8.83 13.48
N LEU A 43 9.95 -8.66 14.80
CA LEU A 43 9.13 -7.80 15.64
C LEU A 43 9.18 -6.34 15.17
N ARG A 44 10.40 -5.81 14.96
CA ARG A 44 10.62 -4.44 14.51
C ARG A 44 9.99 -4.19 13.15
N MET A 45 10.14 -5.12 12.22
CA MET A 45 9.56 -4.99 10.89
C MET A 45 8.03 -5.10 10.90
N LEU A 46 7.44 -5.94 11.75
CA LEU A 46 5.99 -5.96 11.97
C LEU A 46 5.50 -4.59 12.46
N ASN A 47 6.19 -4.00 13.44
CA ASN A 47 5.85 -2.69 13.97
C ASN A 47 6.10 -1.55 12.98
N ASN A 48 7.16 -1.63 12.18
CA ASN A 48 7.42 -0.68 11.08
C ASN A 48 6.28 -0.68 10.06
N ASN A 49 5.75 -1.86 9.74
CA ASN A 49 4.59 -1.98 8.85
C ASN A 49 3.33 -1.29 9.39
N LEU A 50 3.24 -1.01 10.70
CA LEU A 50 2.09 -0.37 11.36
C LEU A 50 2.46 0.99 11.98
N ASP A 51 3.61 1.55 11.59
CA ASP A 51 4.00 2.90 11.94
C ASP A 51 3.04 3.91 11.25
N PRO A 52 2.46 4.89 11.96
CA PRO A 52 1.64 5.95 11.35
C PRO A 52 2.32 6.73 10.23
N GLU A 53 3.66 6.84 10.24
CA GLU A 53 4.40 7.47 9.14
C GLU A 53 4.49 6.57 7.90
N VAL A 54 4.34 5.25 8.07
CA VAL A 54 4.54 4.25 7.02
C VAL A 54 3.23 3.74 6.43
N ALA A 55 2.31 3.25 7.28
CA ALA A 55 1.08 2.57 6.88
C ALA A 55 -0.02 3.55 6.46
N GLU A 56 -0.89 3.13 5.53
CA GLU A 56 -2.03 3.95 5.11
C GLU A 56 -3.07 4.14 6.22
N LYS A 57 -3.42 3.08 6.96
CA LYS A 57 -4.46 3.11 8.00
C LYS A 57 -4.15 2.09 9.13
N PRO A 58 -3.07 2.32 9.91
CA PRO A 58 -2.52 1.33 10.84
C PRO A 58 -3.45 0.94 11.98
N GLU A 59 -4.38 1.81 12.39
CA GLU A 59 -5.39 1.54 13.41
C GLU A 59 -6.36 0.41 13.02
N GLU A 60 -6.47 0.11 11.72
CA GLU A 60 -7.22 -1.02 11.15
C GLU A 60 -6.30 -2.15 10.65
N LEU A 61 -5.02 -2.12 11.08
CA LEU A 61 -3.93 -3.01 10.64
C LEU A 61 -3.56 -2.89 9.15
N VAL A 62 -4.19 -1.96 8.41
CA VAL A 62 -4.04 -1.79 6.96
C VAL A 62 -2.75 -1.04 6.67
N VAL A 63 -1.87 -1.71 5.92
CA VAL A 63 -0.57 -1.19 5.51
C VAL A 63 -0.69 -0.46 4.17
N TYR A 64 -1.20 -1.12 3.12
CA TYR A 64 -1.42 -0.54 1.79
C TYR A 64 -2.28 -1.43 0.87
N GLY A 65 -2.73 -0.87 -0.25
CA GLY A 65 -3.27 -1.63 -1.39
C GLY A 65 -4.68 -2.20 -1.15
N GLY A 66 -5.63 -1.34 -0.78
CA GLY A 66 -6.95 -1.76 -0.30
C GLY A 66 -6.84 -2.24 1.14
N THR A 67 -7.28 -3.47 1.42
CA THR A 67 -7.32 -4.08 2.76
C THR A 67 -6.06 -4.87 3.13
N GLY A 68 -4.91 -4.57 2.52
CA GLY A 68 -3.66 -5.29 2.79
C GLY A 68 -3.15 -5.08 4.22
N ARG A 69 -3.25 -6.10 5.08
CA ARG A 69 -3.00 -6.00 6.53
C ARG A 69 -1.70 -6.68 7.00
N ALA A 70 -1.17 -6.22 8.13
CA ALA A 70 0.01 -6.81 8.78
C ALA A 70 -0.29 -8.03 9.67
N ALA A 71 -1.47 -8.05 10.28
CA ALA A 71 -1.99 -9.13 11.12
C ALA A 71 -3.52 -9.23 10.94
N ARG A 72 -4.11 -10.39 11.27
CA ARG A 72 -5.53 -10.66 11.01
C ARG A 72 -6.46 -9.81 11.87
N SER A 73 -6.09 -9.62 13.12
CA SER A 73 -6.82 -8.87 14.14
C SER A 73 -5.83 -8.39 15.20
N TRP A 74 -6.25 -7.48 16.08
CA TRP A 74 -5.42 -6.99 17.16
C TRP A 74 -5.03 -8.10 18.16
N ASP A 75 -5.92 -9.06 18.43
CA ASP A 75 -5.59 -10.26 19.22
C ASP A 75 -4.48 -11.09 18.56
N ALA A 76 -4.53 -11.24 17.23
CA ALA A 76 -3.51 -11.96 16.49
C ALA A 76 -2.18 -11.21 16.49
N TYR A 77 -2.21 -9.87 16.36
CA TYR A 77 -1.04 -9.01 16.46
C TYR A 77 -0.36 -9.16 17.83
N ASP A 78 -1.11 -9.03 18.93
CA ASP A 78 -0.56 -9.15 20.29
C ASP A 78 0.06 -10.53 20.51
N THR A 79 -0.62 -11.58 20.05
CA THR A 79 -0.10 -12.94 20.13
C THR A 79 1.18 -13.09 19.30
N ILE A 80 1.29 -12.48 18.12
CA ILE A 80 2.52 -12.52 17.30
C ILE A 80 3.66 -11.83 18.05
N VAL A 81 3.42 -10.67 18.64
CA VAL A 81 4.43 -9.91 19.41
C VAL A 81 4.94 -10.75 20.58
N ASP A 82 4.04 -11.35 21.35
CA ASP A 82 4.40 -12.19 22.50
C ASP A 82 5.15 -13.46 22.06
N GLU A 83 4.69 -14.12 20.98
CA GLU A 83 5.38 -15.29 20.42
C GLU A 83 6.80 -14.95 19.94
N LEU A 84 7.01 -13.78 19.31
CA LEU A 84 8.32 -13.33 18.85
C LEU A 84 9.29 -13.04 20.01
N ARG A 85 8.81 -12.49 21.11
CA ARG A 85 9.63 -12.23 22.32
C ARG A 85 10.19 -13.52 22.90
N GLU A 86 9.38 -14.58 22.95
CA GLU A 86 9.74 -15.86 23.55
C GLU A 86 10.34 -16.88 22.55
N LEU A 87 10.47 -16.54 21.26
CA LEU A 87 10.87 -17.49 20.21
C LEU A 87 12.37 -17.86 20.30
N GLY A 88 12.67 -19.12 20.59
CA GLY A 88 14.04 -19.63 20.69
C GLY A 88 14.79 -19.67 19.36
N ASP A 89 16.13 -19.71 19.43
CA ASP A 89 17.00 -19.75 18.24
C ASP A 89 16.91 -21.04 17.42
N THR A 90 16.33 -22.11 17.97
CA THR A 90 16.06 -23.34 17.23
C THR A 90 14.58 -23.50 16.90
N GLU A 91 13.76 -22.48 17.08
CA GLU A 91 12.32 -22.54 16.83
C GLU A 91 11.91 -21.75 15.57
N THR A 92 10.74 -22.10 15.04
CA THR A 92 10.09 -21.40 13.93
C THR A 92 8.62 -21.18 14.24
N LEU A 93 8.17 -19.94 14.19
CA LEU A 93 6.77 -19.52 14.27
C LEU A 93 6.09 -19.70 12.90
N LEU A 94 4.88 -20.24 12.90
CA LEU A 94 4.02 -20.34 11.72
C LEU A 94 2.90 -19.31 11.80
N VAL A 95 2.80 -18.45 10.78
CA VAL A 95 1.74 -17.46 10.62
C VAL A 95 0.88 -17.84 9.42
N GLN A 96 -0.40 -18.10 9.66
CA GLN A 96 -1.38 -18.42 8.62
C GLN A 96 -2.34 -17.23 8.48
N SER A 97 -2.38 -16.59 7.32
CA SER A 97 -3.20 -15.40 7.03
C SER A 97 -3.23 -14.43 8.22
N GLY A 98 -2.05 -13.93 8.62
CA GLY A 98 -1.89 -12.96 9.70
C GLY A 98 -2.20 -13.44 11.12
N LYS A 99 -2.36 -14.75 11.35
CA LYS A 99 -2.60 -15.34 12.68
C LYS A 99 -1.48 -16.32 13.05
N PRO A 100 -0.90 -16.24 14.26
CA PRO A 100 0.06 -17.23 14.72
C PRO A 100 -0.68 -18.54 15.04
N VAL A 101 -0.25 -19.65 14.43
CA VAL A 101 -0.98 -20.94 14.52
C VAL A 101 -0.14 -22.07 15.11
N GLY A 102 1.16 -21.86 15.30
CA GLY A 102 2.00 -22.84 15.96
C GLY A 102 3.48 -22.47 15.92
N ARG A 103 4.22 -23.11 16.82
CA ARG A 103 5.67 -22.99 16.97
C ARG A 103 6.26 -24.39 16.97
N PHE A 104 7.33 -24.60 16.21
CA PHE A 104 7.98 -25.91 16.09
C PHE A 104 9.49 -25.79 16.22
N GLU A 105 10.10 -26.80 16.82
CA GLU A 105 11.55 -26.95 16.82
C GLU A 105 12.05 -27.27 15.39
N THR A 106 13.03 -26.50 14.95
CA THR A 106 13.74 -26.62 13.69
C THR A 106 15.25 -26.65 13.96
N HIS A 107 15.98 -25.58 13.62
CA HIS A 107 17.41 -25.42 13.89
C HIS A 107 17.84 -23.96 13.71
N GLU A 108 19.02 -23.61 14.21
CA GLU A 108 19.55 -22.22 14.16
C GLU A 108 19.55 -21.61 12.75
N LYS A 109 19.83 -22.37 11.69
CA LYS A 109 19.87 -21.85 10.31
C LYS A 109 18.52 -21.72 9.62
N ALA A 110 17.42 -22.16 10.25
CA ALA A 110 16.09 -22.11 9.66
C ALA A 110 15.53 -20.69 9.75
N PRO A 111 14.51 -20.32 8.95
CA PRO A 111 13.73 -19.12 9.17
C PRO A 111 13.12 -19.09 10.58
N ARG A 112 13.05 -17.91 11.19
CA ARG A 112 12.36 -17.73 12.48
C ARG A 112 10.84 -17.69 12.31
N VAL A 113 10.37 -17.18 11.17
CA VAL A 113 8.94 -17.10 10.87
C VAL A 113 8.70 -17.64 9.46
N LEU A 114 7.68 -18.47 9.31
CA LEU A 114 7.14 -18.90 8.02
C LEU A 114 5.72 -18.40 7.90
N ILE A 115 5.43 -17.71 6.80
CA ILE A 115 4.17 -17.01 6.59
C ILE A 115 3.49 -17.54 5.34
N ALA A 116 2.20 -17.88 5.46
CA ALA A 116 1.34 -18.24 4.34
C ALA A 116 0.02 -17.46 4.44
N ASN A 117 -0.10 -16.38 3.67
CA ASN A 117 -1.28 -15.50 3.69
C ASN A 117 -2.14 -15.68 2.45
N SER A 118 -3.45 -15.56 2.62
CA SER A 118 -4.45 -15.41 1.54
C SER A 118 -4.52 -16.56 0.53
N ASN A 119 -3.90 -17.71 0.81
CA ASN A 119 -3.91 -18.85 -0.10
C ASN A 119 -5.27 -19.54 -0.11
N LEU A 120 -5.90 -19.63 -1.28
CA LEU A 120 -7.14 -20.37 -1.52
C LEU A 120 -6.91 -21.49 -2.54
N VAL A 121 -7.68 -22.57 -2.43
CA VAL A 121 -7.66 -23.63 -3.45
C VAL A 121 -8.27 -23.07 -4.72
N GLY A 122 -7.63 -23.25 -5.89
CA GLY A 122 -7.96 -22.50 -7.11
C GLY A 122 -9.42 -22.50 -7.60
N LYS A 123 -10.29 -23.43 -7.17
CA LYS A 123 -11.74 -23.37 -7.44
C LYS A 123 -12.45 -22.26 -6.65
N TRP A 124 -11.90 -21.89 -5.50
CA TRP A 124 -12.43 -20.94 -4.52
C TRP A 124 -11.59 -19.65 -4.45
N ASP A 125 -10.63 -19.47 -5.36
CA ASP A 125 -9.76 -18.30 -5.41
C ASP A 125 -10.51 -17.12 -6.06
N THR A 126 -11.52 -16.60 -5.35
CA THR A 126 -12.38 -15.49 -5.77
C THR A 126 -12.61 -14.53 -4.61
N TRP A 127 -12.82 -13.24 -4.91
CA TRP A 127 -13.12 -12.22 -3.90
C TRP A 127 -14.39 -12.53 -3.09
N GLU A 128 -15.44 -13.05 -3.74
CA GLU A 128 -16.68 -13.45 -3.04
C GLU A 128 -16.40 -14.43 -1.90
N HIS A 129 -15.61 -15.49 -2.16
CA HIS A 129 -15.28 -16.47 -1.14
C HIS A 129 -14.24 -15.95 -0.15
N PHE A 130 -13.31 -15.10 -0.60
CA PHE A 130 -12.38 -14.40 0.28
C PHE A 130 -13.15 -13.58 1.34
N HIS A 131 -14.12 -12.76 0.93
CA HIS A 131 -14.90 -11.92 1.83
C HIS A 131 -15.82 -12.73 2.75
N GLU A 132 -16.36 -13.86 2.28
CA GLU A 132 -17.07 -14.82 3.14
C GLU A 132 -16.17 -15.28 4.29
N LEU A 133 -14.94 -15.73 3.99
CA LEU A 133 -13.98 -16.16 5.00
C LEU A 133 -13.46 -15.00 5.87
N GLU A 134 -13.37 -13.80 5.31
CA GLU A 134 -12.94 -12.60 6.03
C GLU A 134 -13.99 -12.20 7.06
N ALA A 135 -15.27 -12.18 6.67
CA ALA A 135 -16.39 -11.94 7.56
C ALA A 135 -16.50 -13.00 8.68
N GLU A 136 -15.96 -14.20 8.48
CA GLU A 136 -15.84 -15.25 9.50
C GLU A 136 -14.54 -15.18 10.32
N GLY A 137 -13.66 -14.20 10.07
CA GLY A 137 -12.35 -14.05 10.75
C GLY A 137 -11.34 -15.16 10.42
N GLN A 138 -11.50 -15.84 9.28
CA GLN A 138 -10.70 -17.00 8.88
C GLN A 138 -9.54 -16.67 7.93
N ILE A 139 -9.59 -15.51 7.28
CA ILE A 139 -8.59 -15.07 6.31
C ILE A 139 -8.19 -13.61 6.55
N MET A 140 -7.11 -13.19 5.89
CA MET A 140 -6.58 -11.84 5.86
C MET A 140 -5.99 -11.62 4.48
N TYR A 141 -6.13 -10.43 3.92
CA TYR A 141 -5.45 -10.05 2.69
C TYR A 141 -4.02 -9.60 3.02
N GLY A 142 -3.04 -10.39 2.61
CA GLY A 142 -1.63 -10.14 2.94
C GLY A 142 -0.92 -9.18 2.00
N GLN A 143 -1.53 -8.84 0.86
CA GLN A 143 -0.82 -8.17 -0.24
C GLN A 143 0.52 -8.90 -0.50
N MET A 144 1.58 -8.17 -0.81
CA MET A 144 2.94 -8.69 -0.94
C MET A 144 3.73 -8.43 0.35
N THR A 145 3.98 -7.17 0.69
CA THR A 145 4.87 -6.79 1.80
C THR A 145 4.13 -6.38 3.08
N ALA A 146 2.80 -6.29 3.03
CA ALA A 146 1.96 -5.96 4.19
C ALA A 146 1.97 -7.11 5.20
N GLY A 147 1.49 -8.29 4.78
CA GLY A 147 1.43 -9.48 5.63
C GLY A 147 2.76 -10.21 5.80
N SER A 148 3.82 -9.76 5.11
CA SER A 148 5.18 -10.32 5.22
C SER A 148 6.16 -9.42 5.95
N TRP A 149 5.70 -8.28 6.47
CA TRP A 149 6.47 -7.35 7.30
C TRP A 149 7.75 -6.85 6.61
N ALA A 150 7.60 -6.27 5.43
CA ALA A 150 8.72 -5.73 4.67
C ALA A 150 8.38 -4.44 3.91
N TYR A 151 7.31 -3.76 4.32
CA TYR A 151 6.89 -2.51 3.71
C TYR A 151 7.69 -1.34 4.27
N ILE A 152 8.13 -0.45 3.39
CA ILE A 152 8.99 0.70 3.71
C ILE A 152 8.38 2.01 3.21
N GLY A 153 7.04 2.07 3.20
CA GLY A 153 6.29 3.17 2.63
C GLY A 153 6.39 3.20 1.11
N THR A 154 6.03 4.35 0.55
CA THR A 154 6.03 4.64 -0.89
C THR A 154 7.38 4.37 -1.57
N GLN A 155 8.49 4.42 -0.81
CA GLN A 155 9.83 4.12 -1.34
C GLN A 155 9.95 2.69 -1.88
N GLY A 156 9.16 1.74 -1.37
CA GLY A 156 9.25 0.34 -1.79
C GLY A 156 9.02 0.12 -3.29
N ILE A 157 8.22 0.98 -3.94
CA ILE A 157 7.88 0.86 -5.36
C ILE A 157 8.50 1.95 -6.25
N ILE A 158 8.99 3.06 -5.66
CA ILE A 158 9.43 4.22 -6.44
C ILE A 158 10.45 3.88 -7.53
N GLN A 159 11.44 3.03 -7.24
CA GLN A 159 12.44 2.64 -8.23
C GLN A 159 11.81 1.84 -9.37
N GLY A 160 10.87 0.94 -9.09
CA GLY A 160 10.17 0.16 -10.11
C GLY A 160 9.34 1.06 -11.03
N THR A 161 8.60 2.02 -10.45
CA THR A 161 7.83 3.00 -11.23
C THR A 161 8.75 3.91 -12.05
N TYR A 162 9.85 4.39 -11.46
CA TYR A 162 10.87 5.18 -12.15
C TYR A 162 11.45 4.43 -13.34
N GLU A 163 11.88 3.17 -13.16
CA GLU A 163 12.47 2.37 -14.23
C GLU A 163 11.48 2.02 -15.33
N THR A 164 10.20 1.83 -14.98
CA THR A 164 9.12 1.62 -15.96
C THR A 164 8.98 2.83 -16.87
N LEU A 165 8.91 4.03 -16.27
CA LEU A 165 8.81 5.29 -17.01
C LEU A 165 10.10 5.61 -17.78
N ALA A 166 11.27 5.27 -17.22
CA ALA A 166 12.56 5.44 -17.89
C ALA A 166 12.69 4.50 -19.10
N ALA A 167 12.19 3.26 -18.99
CA ALA A 167 12.13 2.32 -20.11
C ALA A 167 11.20 2.82 -21.21
N LEU A 168 10.00 3.29 -20.84
CA LEU A 168 9.05 3.92 -21.76
C LEU A 168 9.69 5.11 -22.48
N ALA A 169 10.37 5.99 -21.73
CA ALA A 169 11.06 7.15 -22.31
C ALA A 169 12.12 6.74 -23.34
N ARG A 170 12.96 5.74 -23.02
CA ARG A 170 13.97 5.22 -23.97
C ARG A 170 13.36 4.63 -25.23
N GLU A 171 12.19 4.01 -25.14
CA GLU A 171 11.52 3.36 -26.27
C GLU A 171 10.79 4.36 -27.17
N HIS A 172 10.01 5.27 -26.57
CA HIS A 172 9.09 6.14 -27.31
C HIS A 172 9.59 7.58 -27.48
N TYR A 173 10.50 8.03 -26.62
CA TYR A 173 11.07 9.38 -26.61
C TYR A 173 12.61 9.34 -26.57
N PRO A 174 13.29 8.58 -27.46
CA PRO A 174 14.74 8.32 -27.37
C PRO A 174 15.61 9.58 -27.52
N ASP A 175 15.07 10.64 -28.13
CA ASP A 175 15.75 11.92 -28.31
C ASP A 175 15.59 12.88 -27.11
N ASN A 176 14.78 12.49 -26.11
CA ASN A 176 14.55 13.29 -24.91
C ASN A 176 15.44 12.84 -23.74
N ASP A 177 15.74 13.79 -22.85
CA ASP A 177 16.26 13.50 -21.51
C ASP A 177 15.10 13.00 -20.64
N GLY A 178 14.86 11.68 -20.67
CA GLY A 178 13.71 11.04 -20.03
C GLY A 178 12.38 11.47 -20.65
N LEU A 179 11.42 11.85 -19.80
CA LEU A 179 10.09 12.36 -20.13
C LEU A 179 10.05 13.89 -20.23
N ARG A 180 11.18 14.58 -20.39
CA ARG A 180 11.20 16.04 -20.48
C ARG A 180 10.22 16.55 -21.55
N GLY A 181 9.34 17.47 -21.12
CA GLY A 181 8.29 18.05 -21.96
C GLY A 181 7.13 17.10 -22.29
N LYS A 182 7.00 15.99 -21.55
CA LYS A 182 5.93 15.01 -21.67
C LYS A 182 5.01 15.05 -20.46
N ILE A 183 3.71 14.93 -20.72
CA ILE A 183 2.67 14.88 -19.69
C ILE A 183 2.19 13.44 -19.53
N VAL A 184 2.29 12.94 -18.30
CA VAL A 184 1.78 11.65 -17.85
C VAL A 184 0.50 11.88 -17.06
N VAL A 185 -0.56 11.17 -17.42
CA VAL A 185 -1.83 11.16 -16.68
C VAL A 185 -2.03 9.80 -16.02
N THR A 186 -2.43 9.80 -14.75
CA THR A 186 -2.70 8.58 -13.99
C THR A 186 -3.82 8.75 -12.95
N GLY A 187 -4.24 7.65 -12.33
CA GLY A 187 -5.14 7.61 -11.19
C GLY A 187 -4.51 6.93 -9.97
N GLY A 188 -4.97 7.34 -8.79
CA GLY A 188 -4.61 6.82 -7.48
C GLY A 188 -3.37 7.47 -6.87
N LEU A 189 -3.47 7.92 -5.61
CA LEU A 189 -2.39 8.44 -4.77
C LEU A 189 -2.39 7.79 -3.38
N GLY A 190 -2.62 6.47 -3.28
CA GLY A 190 -2.42 5.68 -2.07
C GLY A 190 -0.95 5.32 -1.80
N GLY A 191 -0.68 4.36 -0.91
CA GLY A 191 0.68 4.05 -0.44
C GLY A 191 1.68 3.70 -1.54
N MET A 192 1.25 2.92 -2.53
CA MET A 192 2.09 2.55 -3.66
C MET A 192 1.96 3.54 -4.83
N SER A 193 0.73 3.93 -5.16
CA SER A 193 0.45 4.78 -6.31
C SER A 193 0.86 6.25 -6.10
N GLY A 194 1.05 6.66 -4.85
CA GLY A 194 1.69 7.93 -4.50
C GLY A 194 3.14 8.04 -4.97
N ALA A 195 3.79 6.95 -5.40
CA ALA A 195 5.13 7.00 -5.99
C ALA A 195 5.13 7.57 -7.42
N GLN A 196 3.99 7.52 -8.11
CA GLN A 196 3.89 7.88 -9.53
C GLN A 196 4.33 9.32 -9.82
N PRO A 197 3.87 10.36 -9.10
CA PRO A 197 4.20 11.74 -9.47
C PRO A 197 5.70 12.02 -9.29
N LEU A 198 6.32 11.54 -8.21
CA LEU A 198 7.76 11.64 -8.02
C LEU A 198 8.55 10.84 -9.06
N ALA A 199 8.11 9.64 -9.43
CA ALA A 199 8.77 8.84 -10.46
C ALA A 199 8.73 9.52 -11.85
N VAL A 200 7.64 10.22 -12.17
CA VAL A 200 7.50 11.02 -13.39
C VAL A 200 8.45 12.22 -13.36
N THR A 201 8.50 12.97 -12.26
CA THR A 201 9.37 14.17 -12.14
C THR A 201 10.86 13.81 -12.04
N MET A 202 11.22 12.66 -11.46
CA MET A 202 12.56 12.07 -11.52
C MET A 202 12.98 11.72 -12.96
N ASN A 203 12.02 11.38 -13.82
CA ASN A 203 12.22 11.24 -15.26
C ASN A 203 12.06 12.57 -16.01
N HIS A 204 12.10 13.71 -15.33
CA HIS A 204 11.97 15.05 -15.90
C HIS A 204 10.61 15.37 -16.56
N GLY A 205 9.60 14.51 -16.37
CA GLY A 205 8.27 14.70 -16.94
C GLY A 205 7.33 15.52 -16.06
N VAL A 206 6.10 15.65 -16.56
CA VAL A 206 4.99 16.31 -15.87
C VAL A 206 3.91 15.29 -15.53
N CYS A 207 3.38 15.28 -14.32
CA CYS A 207 2.35 14.35 -13.86
C CYS A 207 1.04 15.06 -13.49
N ILE A 208 -0.08 14.56 -13.97
CA ILE A 208 -1.43 14.85 -13.45
C ILE A 208 -1.99 13.54 -12.90
N ALA A 209 -2.31 13.49 -11.61
CA ALA A 209 -2.80 12.28 -10.96
C ALA A 209 -4.17 12.54 -10.30
N ALA A 210 -5.20 11.81 -10.70
CA ALA A 210 -6.50 11.85 -10.01
C ALA A 210 -6.45 11.07 -8.69
N GLU A 211 -7.08 11.60 -7.66
CA GLU A 211 -7.34 10.90 -6.40
C GLU A 211 -8.66 11.42 -5.81
N VAL A 212 -9.49 10.52 -5.30
CA VAL A 212 -10.82 10.85 -4.75
C VAL A 212 -10.76 11.22 -3.28
N ASP A 213 -9.70 10.82 -2.59
CA ASP A 213 -9.48 11.09 -1.16
C ASP A 213 -8.43 12.20 -0.99
N GLU A 214 -8.90 13.41 -0.64
CA GLU A 214 -8.04 14.59 -0.46
C GLU A 214 -6.91 14.35 0.56
N ASP A 215 -7.18 13.61 1.65
CA ASP A 215 -6.19 13.33 2.69
C ASP A 215 -5.01 12.52 2.13
N ARG A 216 -5.28 11.65 1.14
CA ARG A 216 -4.22 10.92 0.44
C ARG A 216 -3.35 11.86 -0.37
N ILE A 217 -3.92 12.85 -1.05
CA ILE A 217 -3.15 13.85 -1.80
C ILE A 217 -2.25 14.64 -0.85
N ASP A 218 -2.82 15.11 0.26
CA ASP A 218 -2.10 15.89 1.27
C ASP A 218 -0.91 15.13 1.84
N ARG A 219 -1.11 13.86 2.20
CA ARG A 219 -0.01 13.00 2.66
C ARG A 219 1.14 12.89 1.65
N ARG A 220 0.86 12.91 0.33
CA ARG A 220 1.90 12.82 -0.71
C ARG A 220 2.62 14.14 -0.89
N ILE A 221 1.95 15.26 -0.65
CA ILE A 221 2.59 16.58 -0.61
C ILE A 221 3.50 16.68 0.63
N GLU A 222 3.01 16.30 1.81
CA GLU A 222 3.75 16.32 3.07
C GLU A 222 5.03 15.47 3.00
N THR A 223 4.95 14.30 2.36
CA THR A 223 6.08 13.37 2.19
C THR A 223 6.97 13.70 0.98
N GLY A 224 6.65 14.74 0.22
CA GLY A 224 7.45 15.20 -0.93
C GLY A 224 7.32 14.33 -2.20
N TYR A 225 6.28 13.51 -2.29
CA TYR A 225 5.97 12.66 -3.44
C TYR A 225 5.07 13.32 -4.50
N CYS A 226 4.40 14.42 -4.15
CA CYS A 226 3.62 15.27 -5.06
C CYS A 226 3.91 16.74 -4.74
N GLN A 227 3.87 17.64 -5.72
CA GLN A 227 4.22 19.06 -5.51
C GLN A 227 3.02 19.94 -5.17
N GLU A 228 1.87 19.71 -5.81
CA GLU A 228 0.68 20.56 -5.67
C GLU A 228 -0.60 19.74 -5.70
N LYS A 229 -1.70 20.33 -5.21
CA LYS A 229 -3.06 19.83 -5.38
C LYS A 229 -4.00 20.88 -5.96
N THR A 230 -5.07 20.44 -6.63
CA THR A 230 -6.16 21.29 -7.09
C THR A 230 -7.46 20.51 -7.25
N ASP A 231 -8.61 21.18 -7.11
CA ASP A 231 -9.93 20.62 -7.45
C ASP A 231 -10.37 20.96 -8.89
N ASP A 232 -9.55 21.70 -9.65
CA ASP A 232 -9.89 22.17 -11.00
C ASP A 232 -8.99 21.54 -12.06
N LEU A 233 -9.56 20.61 -12.83
CA LEU A 233 -8.86 19.91 -13.90
C LEU A 233 -8.34 20.85 -14.99
N ALA A 234 -9.08 21.91 -15.33
CA ALA A 234 -8.66 22.87 -16.34
C ALA A 234 -7.37 23.60 -15.91
N THR A 235 -7.32 24.07 -14.65
CA THR A 235 -6.10 24.66 -14.06
C THR A 235 -4.95 23.66 -14.03
N ALA A 236 -5.22 22.39 -13.67
CA ALA A 236 -4.18 21.35 -13.65
C ALA A 236 -3.56 21.15 -15.04
N ILE A 237 -4.38 21.06 -16.09
CA ILE A 237 -3.94 20.92 -17.48
C ILE A 237 -3.14 22.14 -17.93
N GLU A 238 -3.60 23.37 -17.64
CA GLU A 238 -2.89 24.60 -18.02
C GLU A 238 -1.48 24.66 -17.41
N ARG A 239 -1.37 24.35 -16.11
CA ARG A 239 -0.07 24.31 -15.41
C ARG A 239 0.81 23.20 -15.96
N ALA A 240 0.25 22.02 -16.21
CA ALA A 240 0.99 20.89 -16.75
C ALA A 240 1.55 21.19 -18.15
N GLN A 241 0.74 21.79 -19.03
CA GLN A 241 1.17 22.21 -20.37
C GLN A 241 2.25 23.29 -20.32
N THR A 242 2.12 24.25 -19.39
CA THR A 242 3.13 25.30 -19.19
C THR A 242 4.46 24.71 -18.74
N ALA A 243 4.45 23.83 -17.72
CA ALA A 243 5.64 23.15 -17.23
C ALA A 243 6.28 22.28 -18.31
N ALA A 244 5.47 21.52 -19.06
CA ALA A 244 5.95 20.70 -20.17
C ALA A 244 6.60 21.55 -21.28
N ALA A 245 6.00 22.67 -21.66
CA ALA A 245 6.55 23.59 -22.66
C ALA A 245 7.89 24.20 -22.20
N ASN A 246 8.07 24.45 -20.91
CA ASN A 246 9.31 24.94 -20.32
C ASN A 246 10.35 23.82 -20.07
N GLY A 247 9.96 22.55 -20.21
CA GLY A 247 10.80 21.40 -19.87
C GLY A 247 11.08 21.28 -18.36
N GLU A 248 10.16 21.76 -17.53
CA GLU A 248 10.25 21.78 -16.07
C GLU A 248 9.49 20.57 -15.47
N PRO A 249 10.11 19.78 -14.57
CA PRO A 249 9.41 18.70 -13.89
C PRO A 249 8.31 19.25 -12.97
N TYR A 250 7.11 18.71 -13.09
CA TYR A 250 5.94 19.16 -12.33
C TYR A 250 5.02 17.98 -11.99
N SER A 251 4.30 18.06 -10.88
CA SER A 251 3.33 17.06 -10.46
C SER A 251 2.18 17.70 -9.72
N VAL A 252 0.95 17.32 -10.08
CA VAL A 252 -0.27 17.79 -9.43
C VAL A 252 -1.23 16.65 -9.16
N GLY A 253 -1.71 16.57 -7.93
CA GLY A 253 -2.87 15.76 -7.56
C GLY A 253 -4.15 16.54 -7.87
N VAL A 254 -5.06 15.92 -8.61
CA VAL A 254 -6.39 16.47 -8.89
C VAL A 254 -7.39 15.73 -8.01
N HIS A 255 -8.06 16.44 -7.11
CA HIS A 255 -9.07 15.86 -6.24
C HIS A 255 -10.35 15.61 -7.05
N MET A 256 -10.42 14.40 -7.63
CA MET A 256 -11.42 14.03 -8.62
C MET A 256 -11.43 12.51 -8.83
N ASN A 257 -12.57 11.96 -9.23
CA ASN A 257 -12.63 10.57 -9.69
C ASN A 257 -11.81 10.41 -10.98
N ALA A 258 -10.94 9.39 -11.04
CA ALA A 258 -10.12 9.12 -12.22
C ALA A 258 -10.95 8.88 -13.49
N ALA A 259 -12.12 8.23 -13.37
CA ALA A 259 -13.03 8.02 -14.48
C ALA A 259 -13.60 9.35 -15.02
N ASP A 260 -14.02 10.23 -14.13
CA ASP A 260 -14.52 11.57 -14.48
C ASP A 260 -13.41 12.43 -15.09
N MET A 261 -12.21 12.41 -14.50
CA MET A 261 -11.06 13.14 -15.01
C MET A 261 -10.74 12.74 -16.46
N LEU A 262 -10.70 11.44 -16.76
CA LEU A 262 -10.42 10.96 -18.11
C LEU A 262 -11.55 11.32 -19.10
N ALA A 263 -12.81 11.24 -18.68
CA ALA A 263 -13.95 11.65 -19.50
C ALA A 263 -13.92 13.16 -19.81
N GLU A 264 -13.65 13.99 -18.81
CA GLU A 264 -13.59 15.44 -18.97
C GLU A 264 -12.38 15.87 -19.81
N MET A 265 -11.22 15.21 -19.67
CA MET A 265 -10.07 15.44 -20.56
C MET A 265 -10.43 15.20 -22.04
N LEU A 266 -11.21 14.15 -22.34
CA LEU A 266 -11.69 13.85 -23.69
C LEU A 266 -12.62 14.96 -24.21
N ASP A 267 -13.56 15.42 -23.38
CA ASP A 267 -14.48 16.51 -23.74
C ASP A 267 -13.75 17.84 -23.97
N MET A 268 -12.67 18.10 -23.22
CA MET A 268 -11.78 19.25 -23.40
C MET A 268 -10.86 19.11 -24.62
N GLY A 269 -10.80 17.93 -25.25
CA GLY A 269 -9.88 17.64 -26.36
C GLY A 269 -8.40 17.59 -25.93
N PHE A 270 -8.13 17.34 -24.65
CA PHE A 270 -6.78 17.17 -24.12
C PHE A 270 -6.35 15.71 -24.26
N VAL A 271 -5.17 15.49 -24.83
CA VAL A 271 -4.57 14.16 -24.98
C VAL A 271 -3.16 14.20 -24.38
N PRO A 272 -2.89 13.47 -23.29
CA PRO A 272 -1.55 13.39 -22.70
C PRO A 272 -0.61 12.52 -23.52
N ASP A 273 0.70 12.65 -23.28
CA ASP A 273 1.72 11.84 -23.95
C ASP A 273 1.77 10.39 -23.44
N VAL A 274 1.43 10.17 -22.18
CA VAL A 274 1.39 8.85 -21.53
C VAL A 274 0.17 8.77 -20.62
N VAL A 275 -0.52 7.63 -20.63
CA VAL A 275 -1.63 7.30 -19.72
C VAL A 275 -1.33 5.98 -19.04
N THR A 276 -1.56 5.92 -17.74
CA THR A 276 -1.55 4.69 -16.94
C THR A 276 -2.60 4.81 -15.84
N ASP A 277 -2.75 3.77 -15.01
CA ASP A 277 -3.58 3.82 -13.82
C ASP A 277 -2.94 2.99 -12.70
N GLN A 278 -3.13 3.44 -11.45
CA GLN A 278 -2.75 2.66 -10.27
C GLN A 278 -3.76 2.86 -9.14
N THR A 279 -5.05 3.04 -9.48
CA THR A 279 -6.13 2.88 -8.51
C THR A 279 -6.13 1.44 -7.98
N SER A 280 -6.78 1.19 -6.85
CA SER A 280 -6.85 -0.17 -6.27
C SER A 280 -7.93 -1.02 -6.97
N ALA A 281 -7.94 -1.02 -8.31
CA ALA A 281 -8.90 -1.75 -9.14
C ALA A 281 -8.82 -3.28 -8.99
N HIS A 282 -7.82 -3.80 -8.26
CA HIS A 282 -7.77 -5.22 -7.89
C HIS A 282 -8.81 -5.61 -6.84
N ASP A 283 -9.35 -4.63 -6.10
CA ASP A 283 -10.39 -4.77 -5.09
C ASP A 283 -11.57 -3.86 -5.46
N GLU A 284 -12.58 -4.44 -6.11
CA GLU A 284 -13.73 -3.71 -6.64
C GLU A 284 -14.66 -3.15 -5.55
N LEU A 285 -14.58 -3.67 -4.32
CA LEU A 285 -15.47 -3.29 -3.23
C LEU A 285 -14.89 -2.13 -2.42
N GLU A 286 -13.60 -2.21 -2.07
CA GLU A 286 -12.94 -1.26 -1.17
C GLU A 286 -11.91 -0.36 -1.89
N GLY A 287 -11.52 -0.72 -3.12
CA GLY A 287 -10.38 -0.12 -3.81
C GLY A 287 -10.70 0.82 -4.98
N TYR A 288 -11.91 0.75 -5.54
CA TYR A 288 -12.32 1.56 -6.69
C TYR A 288 -13.69 2.22 -6.46
N TYR A 289 -13.75 3.54 -6.63
CA TYR A 289 -14.93 4.35 -6.32
C TYR A 289 -15.72 4.68 -7.59
N PRO A 290 -17.01 4.29 -7.69
CA PRO A 290 -17.87 4.62 -8.83
C PRO A 290 -18.23 6.10 -8.96
#